data_AF-A0A926CJG6-F1
#
_entry.id   AF-A0A926CJG6-F1
#
_cell.length_a   1.000
_cell.length_b   1.000
_cell.length_c   1.000
_cell.angle_alpha   90.00
_cell.angle_beta   90.00
_cell.angle_gamma   90.00
#
_symmetry.space_group_name_H-M   'P 1'
#
loop_
_entity.id
_entity.type
_entity.pdbx_description
1 polymer ?
#
loop_
_entity_poly.entity_id
_entity_poly.type
_entity_poly.pdbx_seq_one_letter_code
_entity_poly.pdbx_strand_id
1 'polypeptide(L)'
;HHQMLELDSARRYYQAALKLDPRYSEALNNLGTIFYAKKNYRRAVSQYNKALKLAPGSASIHSNLGTALFARKKYPEALASYERALALDPEVFEHRGTQGVLLQERSVQDRARFHYYLAKTYAKAGALDRAILYIRKCLEEGFRERELFRQEPEFAKLQEIDEFKQLLASEPRVL
;
A
#
# COMPACT_ATOMS: atom_id res chain seq x y z
N HIS A 1 -5.88 17.13 -17.97
CA HIS A 1 -5.32 18.48 -17.70
C HIS A 1 -5.90 19.14 -16.45
N HIS A 2 -7.21 19.12 -16.22
CA HIS A 2 -7.87 19.71 -15.03
C HIS A 2 -7.30 19.20 -13.69
N GLN A 3 -7.24 17.88 -13.49
CA GLN A 3 -6.73 17.26 -12.26
C GLN A 3 -5.28 17.67 -11.93
N MET A 4 -4.42 17.85 -12.94
CA MET A 4 -3.03 18.26 -12.72
C MET A 4 -2.91 19.72 -12.26
N LEU A 5 -3.77 20.61 -12.77
CA LEU A 5 -3.85 22.00 -12.34
C LEU A 5 -4.36 22.11 -10.90
N GLU A 6 -5.35 21.30 -10.52
CA GLU A 6 -5.84 21.23 -9.15
C GLU A 6 -4.75 20.75 -8.18
N LEU A 7 -3.95 19.74 -8.58
CA LEU A 7 -2.82 19.27 -7.78
C LEU A 7 -1.72 20.33 -7.62
N ASP A 8 -1.46 21.18 -8.63
CA ASP A 8 -0.51 22.28 -8.51
C ASP A 8 -1.00 23.38 -7.55
N SER A 9 -2.29 23.72 -7.62
CA SER A 9 -2.92 24.66 -6.69
C SER A 9 -2.93 24.13 -5.26
N ALA A 10 -3.36 22.87 -5.05
CA ALA A 10 -3.35 22.21 -3.75
C ALA A 10 -1.93 22.18 -3.14
N ARG A 11 -0.91 21.90 -3.97
CA ARG A 11 0.49 21.93 -3.52
C ARG A 11 0.87 23.30 -2.96
N ARG A 12 0.49 24.39 -3.65
CA ARG A 12 0.80 25.75 -3.19
C ARG A 12 0.14 26.05 -1.85
N TYR A 13 -1.11 25.63 -1.65
CA TYR A 13 -1.81 25.80 -0.37
C TYR A 13 -1.13 25.04 0.76
N TYR A 14 -0.77 23.76 0.58
CA TYR A 14 -0.07 23.02 1.64
C TYR A 14 1.34 23.56 1.92
N GLN A 15 2.04 24.06 0.90
CA GLN A 15 3.33 24.73 1.10
C GLN A 15 3.18 26.04 1.88
N ALA A 16 2.13 26.82 1.63
CA ALA A 16 1.83 28.02 2.40
C ALA A 16 1.45 27.67 3.85
N ALA A 17 0.63 26.63 4.06
CA ALA A 17 0.29 26.14 5.39
C ALA A 17 1.55 25.74 6.19
N LEU A 18 2.51 25.06 5.56
CA LEU A 18 3.78 24.70 6.20
C LEU A 18 4.74 25.87 6.46
N LYS A 19 4.56 27.02 5.78
CA LYS A 19 5.27 28.24 6.15
C LYS A 19 4.70 28.86 7.41
N LEU A 20 3.40 28.71 7.66
CA LEU A 20 2.72 29.20 8.85
C LEU A 20 2.92 28.25 10.03
N ASP A 21 2.80 26.94 9.80
CA ASP A 21 3.05 25.89 10.78
C ASP A 21 3.90 24.76 10.17
N PRO A 22 5.22 24.75 10.42
CA PRO A 22 6.12 23.69 9.97
C PRO A 22 5.83 22.30 10.59
N ARG A 23 5.00 22.23 11.62
CA ARG A 23 4.65 21.00 12.35
C ARG A 23 3.31 20.41 11.93
N TYR A 24 2.69 20.93 10.87
CA TYR A 24 1.43 20.41 10.36
C TYR A 24 1.61 19.09 9.58
N SER A 25 1.45 17.97 10.28
CA SER A 25 1.66 16.62 9.74
C SER A 25 0.79 16.29 8.53
N GLU A 26 -0.46 16.71 8.54
CA GLU A 26 -1.44 16.42 7.49
C GLU A 26 -1.10 17.16 6.20
N ALA A 27 -0.58 18.40 6.30
CA ALA A 27 -0.07 19.12 5.14
C ALA A 27 1.15 18.42 4.52
N LEU A 28 2.05 17.86 5.32
CA LEU A 28 3.17 17.05 4.83
C LEU A 28 2.68 15.74 4.18
N ASN A 29 1.70 15.06 4.79
CA ASN A 29 1.07 13.87 4.21
C ASN A 29 0.45 14.19 2.85
N ASN A 30 -0.35 15.25 2.76
CA ASN A 30 -1.01 15.65 1.53
C ASN A 30 -0.02 16.10 0.43
N LEU A 31 1.08 16.76 0.80
CA LEU A 31 2.19 17.00 -0.14
C LEU A 31 2.80 15.69 -0.65
N GLY A 32 2.96 14.70 0.24
CA GLY A 32 3.37 13.35 -0.14
C GLY A 32 2.44 12.74 -1.18
N THR A 33 1.12 12.81 -0.96
CA THR A 33 0.08 12.32 -1.87
C THR A 33 0.13 13.02 -3.22
N ILE A 34 0.30 14.34 -3.23
CA ILE A 34 0.44 15.12 -4.47
C ILE A 34 1.71 14.71 -5.24
N PHE A 35 2.84 14.54 -4.55
CA PHE A 35 4.07 14.07 -5.19
C PHE A 35 3.92 12.65 -5.74
N TYR A 36 3.20 11.78 -5.02
CA TYR A 36 2.90 10.44 -5.51
C TYR A 36 2.07 10.48 -6.79
N ALA A 37 0.96 11.25 -6.81
CA ALA A 37 0.09 11.36 -7.99
C ALA A 37 0.86 11.92 -9.22
N LYS A 38 1.88 12.75 -8.97
CA LYS A 38 2.81 13.24 -10.01
C LYS A 38 3.94 12.25 -10.35
N LYS A 39 3.82 11.01 -9.90
CA LYS A 39 4.81 9.91 -10.03
C LYS A 39 6.20 10.25 -9.48
N ASN A 40 6.31 11.29 -8.63
CA ASN A 40 7.53 11.68 -7.96
C ASN A 40 7.64 10.98 -6.60
N TYR A 41 7.79 9.66 -6.65
CA TYR A 41 7.77 8.80 -5.47
C TYR A 41 8.91 9.11 -4.49
N ARG A 42 10.06 9.61 -4.97
CA ARG A 42 11.17 10.01 -4.09
C ARG A 42 10.75 11.19 -3.20
N ARG A 43 10.11 12.22 -3.77
CA ARG A 43 9.61 13.34 -2.97
C ARG A 43 8.43 12.92 -2.08
N ALA A 44 7.57 12.03 -2.56
CA ALA A 44 6.48 11.48 -1.74
C ALA A 44 7.00 10.82 -0.45
N VAL A 45 7.94 9.88 -0.58
CA VAL A 45 8.61 9.23 0.56
C VAL A 45 9.23 10.25 1.51
N SER A 46 9.89 11.29 0.99
CA SER A 46 10.48 12.35 1.82
C SER A 46 9.43 13.10 2.65
N GLN A 47 8.28 13.46 2.07
CA GLN A 47 7.23 14.16 2.82
C GLN A 47 6.53 13.26 3.83
N TYR A 48 6.23 12.00 3.47
CA TYR A 48 5.65 11.05 4.43
C TYR A 48 6.58 10.80 5.62
N ASN A 49 7.88 10.64 5.39
CA ASN A 49 8.84 10.51 6.49
C ASN A 49 8.88 11.76 7.39
N LYS A 50 8.76 12.97 6.82
CA LYS A 50 8.64 14.19 7.64
C LYS A 50 7.33 14.21 8.44
N ALA A 51 6.23 13.80 7.83
CA ALA A 51 4.94 13.71 8.52
C ALA A 51 4.98 12.70 9.68
N LEU A 52 5.60 11.53 9.47
CA LEU A 52 5.77 10.51 10.52
C LEU A 52 6.69 10.91 11.66
N LYS A 53 7.65 11.83 11.43
CA LYS A 53 8.43 12.41 12.53
C LYS A 53 7.57 13.24 13.50
N LEU A 54 6.46 13.79 13.00
CA LEU A 54 5.53 14.60 13.78
C LEU A 54 4.36 13.78 14.32
N ALA A 55 3.88 12.80 13.54
CA ALA A 55 2.77 11.92 13.86
C ALA A 55 3.15 10.44 13.66
N PRO A 56 4.00 9.86 14.54
CA PRO A 56 4.53 8.50 14.35
C PRO A 56 3.47 7.38 14.46
N GLY A 57 2.32 7.68 15.08
CA GLY A 57 1.19 6.76 15.25
C GLY A 57 0.14 6.83 14.14
N SER A 58 0.40 7.52 13.03
CA SER A 58 -0.59 7.63 11.94
C SER A 58 -0.52 6.44 10.98
N ALA A 59 -1.49 5.53 11.09
CA ALA A 59 -1.60 4.36 10.22
C ALA A 59 -1.69 4.72 8.73
N SER A 60 -2.46 5.77 8.40
CA SER A 60 -2.66 6.23 7.02
C SER A 60 -1.37 6.78 6.39
N ILE A 61 -0.50 7.43 7.19
CA ILE A 61 0.78 7.93 6.67
C ILE A 61 1.76 6.76 6.46
N HIS A 62 1.77 5.76 7.35
CA HIS A 62 2.55 4.53 7.15
C HIS A 62 2.09 3.76 5.90
N SER A 63 0.78 3.65 5.65
CA SER A 63 0.26 3.00 4.43
C SER A 63 0.62 3.77 3.16
N ASN A 64 0.55 5.11 3.19
CA ASN A 64 0.98 5.97 2.10
C ASN A 64 2.48 5.87 1.82
N LEU A 65 3.31 5.82 2.87
CA LEU A 65 4.75 5.60 2.76
C LEU A 65 5.06 4.24 2.13
N GLY A 66 4.42 3.17 2.61
CA GLY A 66 4.58 1.83 2.04
C GLY A 66 4.22 1.80 0.56
N THR A 67 3.14 2.49 0.18
CA THR A 67 2.69 2.59 -1.22
C THR A 67 3.72 3.30 -2.09
N ALA A 68 4.32 4.39 -1.61
CA ALA A 68 5.37 5.11 -2.32
C ALA A 68 6.69 4.33 -2.41
N LEU A 69 7.06 3.57 -1.37
CA LEU A 69 8.22 2.68 -1.38
C LEU A 69 8.01 1.51 -2.36
N PHE A 70 6.82 0.94 -2.38
CA PHE A 70 6.44 -0.09 -3.35
C PHE A 70 6.57 0.42 -4.79
N ALA A 71 6.08 1.63 -5.08
CA ALA A 71 6.22 2.25 -6.41
C ALA A 71 7.70 2.45 -6.82
N ARG A 72 8.61 2.51 -5.84
CA ARG A 72 10.06 2.56 -6.04
C ARG A 72 10.73 1.17 -6.05
N LYS A 73 9.94 0.09 -6.03
CA LYS A 73 10.39 -1.32 -5.94
C LYS A 73 11.22 -1.59 -4.67
N LYS A 74 11.03 -0.78 -3.62
CA LYS A 74 11.63 -0.94 -2.29
C LYS A 74 10.72 -1.79 -1.42
N TYR A 75 10.60 -3.07 -1.80
CA TYR A 75 9.59 -3.95 -1.25
C TYR A 75 9.78 -4.31 0.23
N PRO A 76 11.00 -4.60 0.73
CA PRO A 76 11.20 -4.84 2.17
C PRO A 76 10.79 -3.63 3.03
N GLU A 77 11.15 -2.42 2.60
CA GLU A 77 10.80 -1.19 3.30
C GLU A 77 9.29 -0.88 3.20
N ALA A 78 8.67 -1.21 2.06
CA ALA A 78 7.24 -1.10 1.89
C ALA A 78 6.47 -2.04 2.84
N LEU A 79 6.92 -3.30 2.93
CA LEU A 79 6.35 -4.30 3.83
C LEU A 79 6.44 -3.84 5.29
N ALA A 80 7.61 -3.37 5.74
CA ALA A 80 7.76 -2.83 7.09
C ALA A 80 6.81 -1.65 7.39
N SER A 81 6.58 -0.78 6.40
CA SER A 81 5.64 0.34 6.54
C SER A 81 4.19 -0.15 6.60
N TYR A 82 3.81 -1.14 5.80
CA TYR A 82 2.49 -1.77 5.85
C TYR A 82 2.23 -2.51 7.15
N GLU A 83 3.21 -3.25 7.65
CA GLU A 83 3.14 -3.91 8.97
C GLU A 83 2.88 -2.89 10.07
N ARG A 84 3.57 -1.74 10.02
CA ARG A 84 3.35 -0.68 11.00
C ARG A 84 1.97 -0.05 10.87
N ALA A 85 1.47 0.14 9.64
CA ALA A 85 0.12 0.62 9.39
C ALA A 85 -0.94 -0.33 9.97
N LEU A 86 -0.85 -1.64 9.70
CA LEU A 86 -1.78 -2.65 10.22
C LEU A 86 -1.73 -2.77 11.74
N ALA A 87 -0.55 -2.63 12.35
CA ALA A 87 -0.42 -2.66 13.80
C ALA A 87 -1.09 -1.45 14.49
N LEU A 88 -1.25 -0.34 13.78
CA LEU A 88 -1.91 0.87 14.27
C LEU A 88 -3.42 0.87 13.95
N ASP A 89 -3.78 0.33 12.79
CA ASP A 89 -5.16 0.21 12.31
C ASP A 89 -5.28 -1.02 11.40
N PRO A 90 -5.89 -2.12 11.89
CA PRO A 90 -6.06 -3.36 11.12
C PRO A 90 -6.88 -3.21 9.83
N GLU A 91 -7.70 -2.15 9.72
CA GLU A 91 -8.58 -1.89 8.57
C GLU A 91 -8.04 -0.77 7.66
N VAL A 92 -6.81 -0.29 7.89
CA VAL A 92 -6.22 0.85 7.17
C VAL A 92 -6.27 0.76 5.64
N PHE A 93 -6.23 -0.46 5.09
CA PHE A 93 -6.27 -0.70 3.64
C PHE A 93 -7.68 -0.86 3.07
N GLU A 94 -8.68 -1.02 3.93
CA GLU A 94 -10.09 -1.13 3.58
C GLU A 94 -10.81 0.23 3.62
N HIS A 95 -10.22 1.22 4.30
CA HIS A 95 -10.72 2.59 4.30
C HIS A 95 -10.80 3.14 2.87
N ARG A 96 -11.99 3.59 2.47
CA ARG A 96 -12.25 4.09 1.11
C ARG A 96 -11.38 5.32 0.84
N GLY A 97 -10.58 5.28 -0.22
CA GLY A 97 -9.88 6.44 -0.79
C GLY A 97 -8.34 6.37 -0.79
N THR A 98 -7.71 5.56 0.06
CA THR A 98 -6.23 5.49 0.17
C THR A 98 -5.58 4.52 -0.81
N GLN A 99 -6.26 3.48 -1.29
CA GLN A 99 -5.65 2.52 -2.22
C GLN A 99 -6.25 2.55 -3.63
N GLY A 100 -7.58 2.69 -3.73
CA GLY A 100 -8.29 2.56 -5.00
C GLY A 100 -7.78 3.49 -6.11
N VAL A 101 -7.60 4.78 -5.80
CA VAL A 101 -7.12 5.77 -6.79
C VAL A 101 -5.63 5.55 -7.11
N LEU A 102 -4.82 5.19 -6.10
CA LEU A 102 -3.37 5.02 -6.24
C LEU A 102 -2.98 3.73 -6.99
N LEU A 103 -3.85 2.72 -6.97
CA LEU A 103 -3.70 1.47 -7.72
C LEU A 103 -4.25 1.56 -9.15
N GLN A 104 -5.27 2.38 -9.40
CA GLN A 104 -5.83 2.58 -10.75
C GLN A 104 -4.77 3.05 -11.76
N GLU A 105 -3.75 3.78 -11.31
CA GLU A 105 -2.68 4.29 -12.18
C GLU A 105 -1.51 3.30 -12.41
N ARG A 106 -1.58 2.09 -11.84
CA ARG A 106 -0.52 1.08 -11.92
C ARG A 106 -0.81 0.00 -12.96
N SER A 107 0.24 -0.67 -13.43
CA SER A 107 0.10 -1.82 -14.32
C SER A 107 -0.59 -2.99 -13.59
N VAL A 108 -1.24 -3.88 -14.34
CA VAL A 108 -1.84 -5.12 -13.82
C VAL A 108 -0.82 -5.91 -12.99
N GLN A 109 0.41 -5.99 -13.48
CA GLN A 109 1.51 -6.68 -12.80
C GLN A 109 1.86 -6.03 -11.46
N ASP A 110 1.90 -4.70 -11.41
CA ASP A 110 2.16 -3.97 -10.16
C ASP A 110 1.00 -4.10 -9.17
N ARG A 111 -0.25 -4.19 -9.64
CA ARG A 111 -1.44 -4.45 -8.80
C ARG A 111 -1.40 -5.86 -8.21
N ALA A 112 -1.14 -6.87 -9.04
CA ALA A 112 -0.97 -8.25 -8.62
C ALA A 112 0.13 -8.37 -7.54
N ARG A 113 1.31 -7.79 -7.80
CA ARG A 113 2.42 -7.76 -6.85
C ARG A 113 2.07 -6.98 -5.58
N PHE A 114 1.29 -5.91 -5.69
CA PHE A 114 0.85 -5.16 -4.51
C PHE A 114 -0.06 -5.99 -3.61
N HIS A 115 -1.05 -6.69 -4.18
CA HIS A 115 -1.92 -7.59 -3.43
C HIS A 115 -1.15 -8.75 -2.80
N TYR A 116 -0.11 -9.27 -3.48
CA TYR A 116 0.81 -10.25 -2.89
C TYR A 116 1.47 -9.73 -1.60
N TYR A 117 2.01 -8.51 -1.60
CA TYR A 117 2.64 -7.95 -0.40
C TYR A 117 1.63 -7.66 0.71
N LEU A 118 0.40 -7.24 0.38
CA LEU A 118 -0.65 -7.10 1.38
C LEU A 118 -1.05 -8.45 1.98
N ALA A 119 -1.22 -9.49 1.16
CA ALA A 119 -1.46 -10.85 1.62
C ALA A 119 -0.37 -11.31 2.59
N LYS A 120 0.90 -11.09 2.23
CA LYS A 120 2.06 -11.39 3.08
C LYS A 120 1.99 -10.65 4.42
N THR A 121 1.66 -9.36 4.38
CA THR A 121 1.53 -8.51 5.58
C THR A 121 0.42 -9.04 6.50
N TYR A 122 -0.75 -9.37 5.95
CA TYR A 122 -1.87 -9.92 6.73
C TYR A 122 -1.58 -11.31 7.28
N ALA A 123 -0.92 -12.18 6.51
CA ALA A 123 -0.56 -13.52 6.94
C ALA A 123 0.40 -13.46 8.13
N LYS A 124 1.41 -12.58 8.06
CA LYS A 124 2.34 -12.32 9.17
C LYS A 124 1.63 -11.73 10.39
N ALA A 125 0.64 -10.86 10.19
CA ALA A 125 -0.19 -10.32 11.27
C ALA A 125 -1.19 -11.33 11.86
N GLY A 126 -1.31 -12.53 11.27
CA GLY A 126 -2.25 -13.57 11.72
C GLY A 126 -3.69 -13.36 11.25
N ALA A 127 -3.96 -12.36 10.40
CA ALA A 127 -5.27 -12.09 9.81
C ALA A 127 -5.49 -12.98 8.58
N LEU A 128 -5.68 -14.28 8.80
CA LEU A 128 -5.64 -15.31 7.75
C LEU A 128 -6.74 -15.12 6.69
N ASP A 129 -7.95 -14.76 7.08
CA ASP A 129 -9.06 -14.50 6.13
C ASP A 129 -8.74 -13.33 5.20
N ARG A 130 -8.13 -12.27 5.74
CA ARG A 130 -7.67 -11.12 4.95
C ARG A 130 -6.51 -11.52 4.04
N ALA A 131 -5.59 -12.34 4.53
CA ALA A 131 -4.51 -12.85 3.69
C ALA A 131 -5.07 -13.64 2.49
N ILE A 132 -6.03 -14.54 2.70
CA ILE A 132 -6.69 -15.31 1.63
C ILE A 132 -7.41 -14.39 0.64
N LEU A 133 -8.15 -13.39 1.13
CA LEU A 133 -8.80 -12.38 0.27
C LEU A 133 -7.80 -11.69 -0.65
N TYR A 134 -6.64 -11.27 -0.12
CA TYR A 134 -5.62 -10.59 -0.92
C TYR A 134 -4.85 -11.54 -1.84
N ILE A 135 -4.70 -12.82 -1.48
CA ILE A 135 -4.17 -13.85 -2.40
C ILE A 135 -5.13 -14.04 -3.58
N ARG A 136 -6.44 -14.07 -3.33
CA ARG A 136 -7.46 -14.15 -4.38
C ARG A 136 -7.36 -12.98 -5.35
N LYS A 137 -7.36 -11.73 -4.85
CA LYS A 137 -7.17 -10.51 -5.67
C LYS A 137 -5.86 -10.55 -6.46
N CYS A 138 -4.78 -11.01 -5.82
CA CYS A 138 -3.47 -11.16 -6.44
C CYS A 138 -3.50 -12.12 -7.64
N LEU A 139 -4.13 -13.28 -7.49
CA LEU A 139 -4.26 -14.28 -8.54
C LEU A 139 -5.20 -13.84 -9.67
N GLU A 140 -6.30 -13.15 -9.35
CA GLU A 140 -7.23 -12.56 -10.33
C GLU A 140 -6.54 -11.50 -11.20
N GLU A 141 -5.62 -10.73 -10.65
CA GLU A 141 -4.77 -9.78 -11.39
C GLU A 141 -3.62 -10.47 -12.14
N GLY A 142 -3.58 -11.81 -12.20
CA GLY A 142 -2.65 -12.57 -13.03
C GLY A 142 -1.24 -12.77 -12.43
N PHE A 143 -1.11 -12.79 -11.10
CA PHE A 143 0.17 -13.08 -10.44
C PHE A 143 0.70 -14.47 -10.81
N ARG A 144 1.93 -14.50 -11.34
CA ARG A 144 2.52 -15.72 -11.92
C ARG A 144 3.37 -16.54 -10.95
N GLU A 145 3.94 -15.91 -9.93
CA GLU A 145 4.88 -16.55 -8.99
C GLU A 145 4.14 -17.32 -7.88
N ARG A 146 3.19 -18.20 -8.25
CA ARG A 146 2.31 -18.91 -7.31
C ARG A 146 3.05 -19.77 -6.29
N GLU A 147 4.24 -20.26 -6.66
CA GLU A 147 5.07 -21.07 -5.75
C GLU A 147 5.53 -20.29 -4.51
N LEU A 148 5.60 -18.96 -4.56
CA LEU A 148 5.94 -18.14 -3.41
C LEU A 148 4.95 -18.33 -2.25
N PHE A 149 3.68 -18.58 -2.55
CA PHE A 149 2.67 -18.85 -1.52
C PHE A 149 2.96 -20.12 -0.73
N ARG A 150 3.70 -21.08 -1.29
CA ARG A 150 4.10 -22.34 -0.61
C ARG A 150 5.47 -22.25 0.06
N GLN A 151 6.35 -21.39 -0.45
CA GLN A 151 7.75 -21.30 -0.02
C GLN A 151 7.97 -20.30 1.10
N GLU A 152 7.18 -19.23 1.16
CA GLU A 152 7.40 -18.18 2.14
C GLU A 152 6.83 -18.54 3.52
N PRO A 153 7.60 -18.34 4.61
CA PRO A 153 7.21 -18.74 5.96
C PRO A 153 5.99 -17.97 6.47
N GLU A 154 5.74 -16.75 5.98
CA GLU A 154 4.58 -15.95 6.36
C GLU A 154 3.26 -16.64 5.99
N PHE A 155 3.26 -17.48 4.94
CA PHE A 155 2.08 -18.22 4.50
C PHE A 155 1.99 -19.63 5.09
N ALA A 156 2.91 -20.05 5.96
CA ALA A 156 2.93 -21.40 6.52
C ALA A 156 1.61 -21.78 7.20
N LYS A 157 1.02 -20.86 7.97
CA LYS A 157 -0.28 -21.09 8.63
C LYS A 157 -1.44 -21.26 7.64
N LEU A 158 -1.34 -20.65 6.46
CA LEU A 158 -2.38 -20.77 5.43
C LEU A 158 -2.36 -22.14 4.76
N GLN A 159 -1.22 -22.84 4.73
CA GLN A 159 -1.10 -24.17 4.10
C GLN A 159 -2.05 -25.20 4.71
N GLU A 160 -2.44 -25.02 5.98
CA GLU A 160 -3.36 -25.92 6.67
C GLU A 160 -4.84 -25.60 6.37
N ILE A 161 -5.14 -24.45 5.76
CA ILE A 161 -6.51 -23.99 5.52
C ILE A 161 -7.02 -24.52 4.18
N ASP A 162 -8.16 -25.19 4.20
CA ASP A 162 -8.74 -25.82 3.00
C ASP A 162 -9.14 -24.80 1.93
N GLU A 163 -9.68 -23.63 2.31
CA GLU A 163 -9.97 -22.56 1.35
C GLU A 163 -8.70 -22.13 0.60
N PHE A 164 -7.58 -21.99 1.31
CA PHE A 164 -6.32 -21.60 0.70
C PHE A 164 -5.78 -22.70 -0.24
N LYS A 165 -5.86 -23.98 0.16
CA LYS A 165 -5.49 -25.10 -0.72
C LYS A 165 -6.32 -25.13 -2.00
N GLN A 166 -7.64 -24.94 -1.90
CA GLN A 166 -8.55 -24.88 -3.04
C GLN A 166 -8.24 -23.68 -3.94
N LEU A 167 -8.00 -22.52 -3.35
CA LEU A 167 -7.63 -21.29 -4.07
C LEU A 167 -6.38 -21.52 -4.92
N LEU A 168 -5.33 -22.14 -4.36
CA LEU A 168 -4.09 -22.43 -5.09
C LEU A 168 -4.23 -23.57 -6.11
N ALA A 169 -5.13 -24.52 -5.91
CA ALA A 169 -5.41 -25.59 -6.87
C ALA A 169 -6.26 -25.13 -8.06
N SER A 170 -7.06 -24.08 -7.91
CA SER A 170 -7.88 -23.54 -9.00
C SER A 170 -7.03 -22.85 -10.07
N GLU A 171 -7.27 -23.21 -11.34
CA GLU A 171 -6.74 -22.44 -12.47
C GLU A 171 -7.36 -21.04 -12.48
N PRO A 172 -6.59 -19.98 -12.76
CA PRO A 172 -7.15 -18.64 -12.83
C PRO A 172 -8.18 -18.61 -13.96
N ARG A 173 -9.42 -18.25 -13.66
CA ARG A 173 -10.38 -17.86 -14.69
C ARG A 173 -9.82 -16.60 -15.33
N VAL A 174 -9.15 -16.76 -16.46
CA VAL A 174 -8.81 -15.64 -17.34
C VAL A 174 -10.15 -15.06 -17.79
N LEU A 175 -10.52 -13.90 -17.26
CA LEU A 175 -11.62 -13.09 -17.76
C LEU A 175 -11.11 -12.18 -18.89
#